data_AF-A0A6A6DCC4-F1
#
_entry.id   AF-A0A6A6DCC4-F1
#
_cell.length_a   1.000
_cell.length_b   1.000
_cell.length_c   1.000
_cell.angle_alpha   90.00
_cell.angle_beta   90.00
_cell.angle_gamma   90.00
#
_symmetry.space_group_name_H-M   'P 1'
#
loop_
_entity.id
_entity.type
_entity.pdbx_description
1 polymer ?
#
loop_
_entity_poly.entity_id
_entity_poly.type
_entity_poly.pdbx_seq_one_letter_code
_entity_poly.pdbx_strand_id
1 'polypeptide(L)'
;ITLIPQRGDSVAVLQRKLTALAEAVCRGQSVALVTNYAASTIQERDTTGKAVAEMSLQELEAWSLYTEGKYPLPKVDWNASRYPAPTSTKPLRIARRRGEALNRLYKTEKAGPGHSVWFTENELVHLPLVKAMARVIGAERNLLGGQCALNAIQIAELQSINKILSV
;
A
#
# COMPACT_ATOMS: atom_id res chain seq x y z
N ILE A 1 -19.43 9.24 12.00
CA ILE A 1 -18.93 10.09 13.11
C ILE A 1 -17.44 10.27 12.88
N THR A 2 -16.98 11.50 12.67
CA THR A 2 -15.56 11.79 12.40
C THR A 2 -14.76 11.63 13.69
N LEU A 3 -13.81 10.69 13.71
CA LEU A 3 -13.01 10.36 14.90
C LEU A 3 -11.89 11.38 15.18
N ILE A 4 -11.71 12.37 14.30
CA ILE A 4 -10.68 13.40 14.44
C ILE A 4 -11.18 14.48 15.40
N PRO A 5 -10.41 14.76 16.47
CA PRO A 5 -10.69 15.88 17.35
C PRO A 5 -10.63 17.23 16.61
N GLN A 6 -11.51 18.15 16.97
CA GLN A 6 -11.63 19.49 16.40
C GLN A 6 -11.58 20.52 17.52
N ARG A 7 -11.06 21.73 17.23
CA ARG A 7 -10.98 22.82 18.23
C ARG A 7 -12.33 23.23 18.84
N GLY A 8 -13.43 22.99 18.13
CA GLY A 8 -14.79 23.27 18.61
C GLY A 8 -15.46 22.12 19.36
N ASP A 9 -14.78 20.98 19.56
CA ASP A 9 -15.35 19.86 20.30
C ASP A 9 -15.52 20.25 21.79
N SER A 10 -16.67 19.90 22.37
CA SER A 10 -16.83 19.97 23.82
C SER A 10 -15.91 18.94 24.50
N VAL A 11 -15.56 19.18 25.76
CA VAL A 11 -14.67 18.30 26.54
C VAL A 11 -15.15 16.83 26.51
N ALA A 12 -16.46 16.60 26.63
CA ALA A 12 -17.04 15.27 26.58
C ALA A 12 -16.91 14.60 25.20
N VAL A 13 -17.02 15.37 24.11
CA VAL A 13 -16.84 14.87 22.73
C VAL A 13 -15.36 14.60 22.46
N LEU A 14 -14.48 15.50 22.89
CA LEU A 14 -13.03 15.36 22.79
C LEU A 14 -12.56 14.09 23.50
N GLN A 15 -13.00 13.88 24.75
CA GLN A 15 -12.69 12.69 25.52
C GLN A 15 -13.13 11.41 24.80
N ARG A 16 -14.37 11.35 24.29
CA ARG A 16 -14.86 10.18 23.55
C ARG A 16 -14.02 9.88 22.29
N LYS A 17 -13.64 10.91 21.53
CA LYS A 17 -12.80 10.76 20.34
C LYS A 17 -11.39 10.26 20.70
N LEU A 18 -10.77 10.85 21.73
CA LEU A 18 -9.45 10.43 22.21
C LEU A 18 -9.45 9.01 22.78
N THR A 19 -10.48 8.62 23.54
CA THR A 19 -10.62 7.24 24.03
C THR A 19 -10.74 6.25 22.87
N ALA A 20 -11.57 6.53 21.87
CA ALA A 20 -11.72 5.66 20.71
C ALA A 20 -10.41 5.52 19.90
N LEU A 21 -9.63 6.60 19.79
CA LEU A 21 -8.31 6.57 19.17
C LEU A 21 -7.30 5.75 20.01
N ALA A 22 -7.29 5.93 21.32
CA ALA A 22 -6.42 5.18 22.22
C ALA A 22 -6.74 3.67 22.18
N GLU A 23 -8.03 3.30 22.17
CA GLU A 23 -8.45 1.91 22.03
C GLU A 23 -8.01 1.30 20.69
N ALA A 24 -8.12 2.04 19.59
CA ALA A 24 -7.66 1.59 18.28
C ALA A 24 -6.14 1.31 18.27
N VAL A 25 -5.35 2.20 18.87
CA VAL A 25 -3.89 2.02 19.00
C VAL A 25 -3.57 0.80 19.88
N CYS A 26 -4.26 0.64 21.01
CA CYS A 26 -4.07 -0.53 21.88
C CYS A 26 -4.40 -1.86 21.19
N ARG A 27 -5.32 -1.84 20.21
CA ARG A 27 -5.65 -3.01 19.38
C ARG A 27 -4.70 -3.20 18.19
N GLY A 28 -3.66 -2.40 18.07
CA GLY A 28 -2.70 -2.44 16.95
C GLY A 28 -3.29 -1.95 15.62
N GLN A 29 -4.40 -1.21 15.65
CA GLN A 29 -5.03 -0.69 14.44
C GLN A 29 -4.37 0.64 14.03
N SER A 30 -4.26 0.87 12.72
CA SER A 30 -3.78 2.15 12.18
C SER A 30 -4.78 3.27 12.47
N VAL A 31 -4.30 4.35 13.08
CA VAL A 31 -5.01 5.60 13.33
C VAL A 31 -5.49 6.23 12.02
N ALA A 32 -4.71 6.13 10.94
CA ALA A 32 -5.13 6.61 9.62
C ALA A 32 -6.36 5.84 9.10
N LEU A 33 -6.34 4.50 9.19
CA LEU A 33 -7.49 3.67 8.80
C LEU A 33 -8.72 3.96 9.67
N VAL A 34 -8.54 4.06 10.98
CA VAL A 34 -9.62 4.30 11.94
C VAL A 34 -10.25 5.68 11.78
N THR A 35 -9.45 6.69 11.40
CA THR A 35 -9.95 8.03 11.07
C THR A 35 -10.40 8.15 9.61
N ASN A 36 -10.41 7.05 8.85
CA ASN A 36 -10.71 7.01 7.42
C ASN A 36 -9.93 8.07 6.63
N TYR A 37 -8.67 8.27 6.99
CA TYR A 37 -7.74 9.24 6.40
C TYR A 37 -8.22 10.69 6.44
N ALA A 38 -9.24 11.02 7.23
CA ALA A 38 -9.81 12.37 7.23
C ALA A 38 -8.85 13.45 7.78
N ALA A 39 -7.73 13.03 8.40
CA ALA A 39 -6.67 13.90 8.91
C ALA A 39 -5.47 13.98 7.94
N SER A 40 -5.38 13.04 7.00
CA SER A 40 -4.32 12.99 6.02
C SER A 40 -4.66 13.93 4.86
N THR A 41 -3.67 14.70 4.39
CA THR A 41 -3.79 15.45 3.13
C THR A 41 -3.81 14.53 1.91
N ILE A 42 -3.62 13.22 2.13
CA ILE A 42 -3.53 12.17 1.13
C ILE A 42 -4.80 11.33 1.26
N GLN A 43 -5.80 11.66 0.45
CA GLN A 43 -6.95 10.75 0.31
C GLN A 43 -6.50 9.57 -0.56
N GLU A 44 -6.35 8.39 0.05
CA GLU A 44 -6.01 7.10 -0.60
C GLU A 44 -6.86 6.81 -1.86
N ARG A 45 -8.07 7.38 -1.91
CA ARG A 45 -8.98 7.30 -3.06
C ARG A 45 -8.46 7.97 -4.34
N ASP A 46 -7.66 9.04 -4.24
CA ASP A 46 -7.18 9.76 -5.43
C ASP A 46 -5.93 9.13 -6.05
N THR A 47 -5.03 8.53 -5.24
CA THR A 47 -3.81 7.88 -5.76
C THR A 47 -4.09 6.55 -6.45
N THR A 48 -4.94 5.72 -5.84
CA THR A 48 -5.35 4.44 -6.43
C THR A 48 -6.17 4.70 -7.68
N GLY A 49 -7.08 5.67 -7.66
CA GLY A 49 -7.88 6.06 -8.83
C GLY A 49 -7.01 6.50 -10.02
N LYS A 50 -6.01 7.36 -9.79
CA LYS A 50 -5.05 7.78 -10.83
C LYS A 50 -4.22 6.62 -11.36
N ALA A 51 -3.70 5.76 -10.47
CA ALA A 51 -2.93 4.59 -10.88
C ALA A 51 -3.75 3.62 -11.73
N VAL A 52 -5.02 3.41 -11.37
CA VAL A 52 -5.98 2.56 -12.09
C VAL A 52 -6.31 3.15 -13.45
N ALA A 53 -6.49 4.47 -13.57
CA ALA A 53 -6.78 5.13 -14.84
C ALA A 53 -5.68 4.94 -15.92
N GLU A 54 -4.43 4.70 -15.50
CA GLU A 54 -3.28 4.48 -16.39
C GLU A 54 -2.97 3.00 -16.66
N MET A 55 -3.76 2.08 -16.10
CA MET A 55 -3.58 0.64 -16.31
C MET A 55 -3.97 0.21 -17.72
N SER A 56 -3.28 -0.80 -18.26
CA SER A 56 -3.78 -1.49 -19.46
C SER A 56 -5.05 -2.29 -19.14
N LEU A 57 -5.81 -2.71 -20.16
CA LEU A 57 -7.01 -3.54 -19.97
C LEU A 57 -6.72 -4.82 -19.16
N GLN A 58 -5.63 -5.51 -19.45
CA GLN A 58 -5.22 -6.72 -18.71
C GLN A 58 -4.85 -6.41 -17.25
N GLU A 59 -4.25 -5.24 -16.98
CA GLU A 59 -3.93 -4.80 -15.62
C GLU A 59 -5.20 -4.45 -14.84
N LEU A 60 -6.18 -3.81 -15.50
CA LEU A 60 -7.50 -3.47 -14.92
C LEU A 60 -8.32 -4.71 -14.56
N GLU A 61 -8.44 -5.68 -15.47
CA GLU A 61 -9.16 -6.93 -15.23
C GLU A 61 -8.58 -7.68 -14.03
N ALA A 62 -7.25 -7.81 -14.00
CA ALA A 62 -6.55 -8.46 -12.89
C ALA A 62 -6.72 -7.69 -11.58
N TRP A 63 -6.63 -6.35 -11.63
CA TRP A 63 -6.82 -5.49 -10.47
C TRP A 63 -8.24 -5.60 -9.89
N SER A 64 -9.27 -5.55 -10.74
CA SER A 64 -10.68 -5.68 -10.31
C SER A 64 -10.92 -7.00 -9.59
N LEU A 65 -10.50 -8.12 -10.21
CA LEU A 65 -10.61 -9.45 -9.60
C LEU A 65 -9.86 -9.53 -8.26
N TYR A 66 -8.71 -8.87 -8.14
CA TYR A 66 -7.95 -8.83 -6.90
C TYR A 66 -8.68 -8.03 -5.81
N THR A 67 -9.21 -6.85 -6.14
CA THR A 67 -9.96 -6.01 -5.20
C THR A 67 -11.27 -6.65 -4.74
N GLU A 68 -11.87 -7.50 -5.57
CA GLU A 68 -13.04 -8.32 -5.23
C GLU A 68 -12.69 -9.58 -4.41
N GLY A 69 -11.40 -9.86 -4.18
CA GLY A 69 -10.94 -11.06 -3.46
C GLY A 69 -11.06 -12.36 -4.27
N LYS A 70 -11.24 -12.25 -5.59
CA LYS A 70 -11.46 -13.39 -6.51
C LYS A 70 -10.21 -13.79 -7.30
N TYR A 71 -9.15 -13.01 -7.26
CA TYR A 71 -7.95 -13.29 -8.05
C TYR A 71 -7.17 -14.49 -7.46
N PRO A 72 -6.94 -15.56 -8.25
CA PRO A 72 -6.21 -16.74 -7.77
C PRO A 72 -4.71 -16.48 -7.82
N LEU A 73 -4.14 -15.98 -6.72
CA LEU A 73 -2.69 -15.83 -6.59
C LEU A 73 -2.01 -17.22 -6.56
N PRO A 74 -0.98 -17.46 -7.38
CA PRO A 74 -0.25 -18.71 -7.37
C PRO A 74 0.52 -18.89 -6.05
N LYS A 75 0.78 -20.13 -5.65
CA LYS A 75 1.60 -20.41 -4.46
C LYS A 75 3.08 -20.23 -4.83
N VAL A 76 3.79 -19.39 -4.09
CA VAL A 76 5.22 -19.15 -4.28
C VAL A 76 6.01 -19.68 -3.08
N ASP A 77 7.03 -20.50 -3.33
CA ASP A 77 8.00 -20.87 -2.31
C ASP A 77 9.08 -19.79 -2.19
N TRP A 78 8.95 -18.90 -1.20
CA TRP A 78 9.88 -17.80 -0.99
C TRP A 78 11.32 -18.21 -0.64
N ASN A 79 11.59 -19.49 -0.37
CA ASN A 79 12.95 -19.97 -0.14
C ASN A 79 13.61 -20.50 -1.42
N ALA A 80 12.82 -21.03 -2.36
CA ALA A 80 13.31 -21.73 -3.55
C ALA A 80 13.00 -21.02 -4.89
N SER A 81 11.88 -20.31 -4.99
CA SER A 81 11.37 -19.69 -6.23
C SER A 81 12.12 -18.40 -6.59
N ARG A 82 13.42 -18.51 -6.89
CA ARG A 82 14.29 -17.37 -7.22
C ARG A 82 15.28 -17.70 -8.33
N TYR A 83 15.52 -16.72 -9.20
CA TYR A 83 16.61 -16.72 -10.17
C TYR A 83 17.65 -15.65 -9.85
N PRO A 84 18.82 -15.65 -10.50
CA PRO A 84 19.80 -14.57 -10.36
C PRO A 84 19.17 -13.20 -10.64
N ALA A 85 19.47 -12.23 -9.79
CA ALA A 85 18.99 -10.87 -10.01
C ALA A 85 19.69 -10.26 -11.24
N PRO A 86 19.00 -9.40 -12.02
CA PRO A 86 19.64 -8.71 -13.14
C PRO A 86 20.76 -7.80 -12.64
N THR A 87 21.87 -7.74 -13.36
CA THR A 87 23.02 -6.89 -13.03
C THR A 87 22.87 -5.48 -13.61
N SER A 88 22.23 -5.35 -14.77
CA SER A 88 22.00 -4.07 -15.44
C SER A 88 20.99 -3.19 -14.70
N THR A 89 21.27 -1.88 -14.62
CA THR A 89 20.52 -0.89 -13.82
C THR A 89 19.01 -0.88 -14.09
N LYS A 90 18.59 -0.85 -15.36
CA LYS A 90 17.16 -0.76 -15.74
C LYS A 90 16.40 -2.05 -15.40
N PRO A 91 16.83 -3.26 -15.84
CA PRO A 91 16.22 -4.52 -15.42
C PRO A 91 16.20 -4.71 -13.89
N LEU A 92 17.28 -4.37 -13.20
CA LEU A 92 17.34 -4.48 -11.74
C LEU A 92 16.30 -3.59 -11.05
N ARG A 93 16.12 -2.35 -11.53
CA ARG A 93 15.08 -1.44 -11.02
C ARG A 93 13.67 -2.01 -11.22
N ILE A 94 13.40 -2.61 -12.38
CA ILE A 94 12.10 -3.25 -12.66
C ILE A 94 11.88 -4.44 -11.72
N ALA A 95 12.88 -5.31 -11.56
CA ALA A 95 12.81 -6.47 -10.68
C ALA A 95 12.59 -6.07 -9.21
N ARG A 96 13.23 -4.97 -8.74
CA ARG A 96 12.99 -4.42 -7.40
C ARG A 96 11.54 -3.96 -7.20
N ARG A 97 11.00 -3.17 -8.13
CA ARG A 97 9.61 -2.68 -8.07
C ARG A 97 8.59 -3.83 -8.07
N ARG A 98 8.85 -4.87 -8.86
CA ARG A 98 8.00 -6.06 -8.90
C ARG A 98 8.14 -6.92 -7.63
N GLY A 99 9.34 -7.03 -7.07
CA GLY A 99 9.53 -7.67 -5.76
C GLY A 99 8.74 -6.96 -4.66
N GLU A 100 8.76 -5.63 -4.64
CA GLU A 100 7.94 -4.82 -3.72
C GLU A 100 6.43 -5.06 -3.93
N ALA A 101 5.98 -5.12 -5.18
CA ALA A 101 4.59 -5.44 -5.50
C ALA A 101 4.19 -6.86 -5.02
N LEU A 102 5.06 -7.85 -5.19
CA LEU A 102 4.83 -9.21 -4.67
C LEU A 102 4.74 -9.23 -3.14
N ASN A 103 5.60 -8.48 -2.44
CA ASN A 103 5.51 -8.34 -0.99
C ASN A 103 4.13 -7.83 -0.53
N ARG A 104 3.58 -6.82 -1.25
CA ARG A 104 2.25 -6.28 -0.93
C ARG A 104 1.10 -7.24 -1.27
N LEU A 105 1.17 -7.92 -2.42
CA LEU A 105 0.15 -8.88 -2.84
C LEU A 105 0.08 -10.09 -1.89
N TYR A 106 1.23 -10.59 -1.45
CA TYR A 106 1.34 -11.80 -0.63
C TYR A 106 1.48 -11.52 0.87
N LYS A 107 1.44 -10.26 1.30
CA LYS A 107 1.63 -9.82 2.69
C LYS A 107 2.88 -10.45 3.32
N THR A 108 4.01 -10.33 2.61
CA THR A 108 5.31 -10.88 2.98
C THR A 108 6.40 -9.83 2.80
N GLU A 109 7.58 -10.05 3.36
CA GLU A 109 8.77 -9.20 3.16
C GLU A 109 9.90 -9.96 2.44
N LYS A 110 9.65 -11.22 2.06
CA LYS A 110 10.68 -12.12 1.51
C LYS A 110 10.94 -11.90 0.02
N ALA A 111 10.00 -11.31 -0.72
CA ALA A 111 10.14 -11.13 -2.16
C ALA A 111 11.19 -10.06 -2.46
N GLY A 112 12.03 -10.36 -3.44
CA GLY A 112 13.15 -9.52 -3.86
C GLY A 112 13.38 -9.65 -5.37
N PRO A 113 14.45 -9.06 -5.92
CA PRO A 113 14.68 -9.05 -7.35
C PRO A 113 14.72 -10.45 -7.98
N GLY A 114 15.37 -11.43 -7.33
CA GLY A 114 15.44 -12.80 -7.84
C GLY A 114 14.07 -13.52 -7.88
N HIS A 115 13.22 -13.26 -6.89
CA HIS A 115 11.83 -13.74 -6.87
C HIS A 115 11.01 -13.11 -8.00
N SER A 116 11.22 -11.81 -8.28
CA SER A 116 10.55 -11.15 -9.41
C SER A 116 10.95 -11.74 -10.76
N VAL A 117 12.22 -12.13 -10.93
CA VAL A 117 12.69 -12.74 -12.20
C VAL A 117 12.01 -14.10 -12.35
N TRP A 118 12.09 -14.96 -11.33
CA TRP A 118 11.42 -16.25 -11.32
C TRP A 118 9.91 -16.13 -11.59
N PHE A 119 9.23 -15.19 -10.95
CA PHE A 119 7.79 -14.96 -11.14
C PHE A 119 7.45 -14.50 -12.56
N THR A 120 8.29 -13.67 -13.17
CA THR A 120 8.06 -13.19 -14.54
C THR A 120 8.15 -14.33 -15.56
N GLU A 121 8.99 -15.34 -15.30
CA GLU A 121 9.20 -16.47 -16.19
C GLU A 121 8.20 -17.62 -15.95
N ASN A 122 7.89 -17.93 -14.69
CA ASN A 122 7.07 -19.10 -14.34
C ASN A 122 5.59 -18.76 -14.15
N GLU A 123 5.28 -17.51 -13.78
CA GLU A 123 3.93 -17.05 -13.43
C GLU A 123 3.49 -15.88 -14.33
N LEU A 124 3.84 -15.97 -15.63
CA LEU A 124 3.62 -14.89 -16.60
C LEU A 124 2.15 -14.45 -16.70
N VAL A 125 1.20 -15.39 -16.55
CA VAL A 125 -0.24 -15.13 -16.51
C VAL A 125 -0.62 -14.14 -15.40
N HIS A 126 0.14 -14.10 -14.31
CA HIS A 126 -0.11 -13.25 -13.16
C HIS A 126 0.64 -11.91 -13.21
N LEU A 127 1.49 -11.72 -14.22
CA LEU A 127 2.27 -10.49 -14.38
C LEU A 127 1.43 -9.21 -14.48
N PRO A 128 0.23 -9.20 -15.11
CA PRO A 128 -0.62 -8.00 -15.13
C PRO A 128 -0.96 -7.49 -13.72
N LEU A 129 -1.28 -8.37 -12.77
CA LEU A 129 -1.57 -7.96 -11.39
C LEU A 129 -0.34 -7.38 -10.69
N VAL A 130 0.83 -7.98 -10.90
CA VAL A 130 2.09 -7.48 -10.32
C VAL A 130 2.41 -6.08 -10.87
N LYS A 131 2.17 -5.84 -12.16
CA LYS A 131 2.35 -4.51 -12.78
C LYS A 131 1.33 -3.50 -12.24
N ALA A 132 0.07 -3.89 -12.11
CA ALA A 132 -0.98 -3.06 -11.53
C ALA A 132 -0.60 -2.61 -10.11
N MET A 133 -0.22 -3.56 -9.24
CA MET A 133 0.23 -3.25 -7.87
C MET A 133 1.48 -2.36 -7.86
N ALA A 134 2.47 -2.61 -8.73
CA ALA A 134 3.66 -1.76 -8.83
C ALA A 134 3.33 -0.32 -9.24
N ARG A 135 2.30 -0.10 -10.07
CA ARG A 135 1.81 1.25 -10.41
C ARG A 135 1.15 1.92 -9.22
N VAL A 136 0.29 1.22 -8.48
CA VAL A 136 -0.36 1.75 -7.28
C VAL A 136 0.70 2.21 -6.26
N ILE A 137 1.68 1.37 -5.97
CA ILE A 137 2.82 1.72 -5.10
C ILE A 137 3.60 2.92 -5.67
N GLY A 138 3.81 2.98 -6.98
CA GLY A 138 4.46 4.10 -7.65
C GLY A 138 3.70 5.42 -7.51
N ALA A 139 2.38 5.39 -7.70
CA ALA A 139 1.50 6.55 -7.58
C ALA A 139 1.42 7.05 -6.13
N GLU A 140 1.32 6.12 -5.17
CA GLU A 140 1.46 6.42 -3.75
C GLU A 140 2.78 7.15 -3.47
N ARG A 141 3.92 6.63 -3.95
CA ARG A 141 5.25 7.22 -3.75
C ARG A 141 5.41 8.60 -4.41
N ASN A 142 4.86 8.78 -5.62
CA ASN A 142 4.96 10.05 -6.35
C ASN A 142 4.15 11.16 -5.66
N LEU A 143 2.98 10.82 -5.11
CA LEU A 143 2.18 11.76 -4.33
C LEU A 143 2.93 12.24 -3.07
N LEU A 144 3.79 11.38 -2.53
CA LEU A 144 4.59 11.59 -1.32
C LEU A 144 5.90 12.34 -1.55
N GLY A 145 6.11 12.94 -2.74
CA GLY A 145 7.34 13.66 -3.05
C GLY A 145 8.60 12.77 -3.08
N GLY A 146 8.44 11.45 -3.27
CA GLY A 146 9.57 10.53 -3.42
C GLY A 146 10.27 10.09 -2.13
N GLN A 147 9.67 10.29 -0.95
CA GLN A 147 10.24 9.80 0.31
C GLN A 147 10.24 8.26 0.34
N CYS A 148 11.44 7.66 0.26
CA CYS A 148 11.67 6.21 0.17
C CYS A 148 11.50 5.45 1.50
N ALA A 149 11.37 6.14 2.64
CA ALA A 149 11.53 5.51 3.96
C ALA A 149 10.22 4.99 4.59
N LEU A 150 9.06 5.47 4.15
CA LEU A 150 7.77 5.14 4.76
C LEU A 150 6.75 4.83 3.66
N ASN A 151 6.03 3.73 3.79
CA ASN A 151 4.93 3.41 2.88
C ASN A 151 3.72 4.34 3.15
N ALA A 152 2.75 4.37 2.22
CA ALA A 152 1.60 5.29 2.30
C ALA A 152 0.83 5.19 3.62
N ILE A 153 0.71 3.97 4.16
CA ILE A 153 0.02 3.71 5.44
C ILE A 153 0.81 4.34 6.59
N GLN A 154 2.14 4.16 6.64
CA GLN A 154 2.99 4.72 7.69
C GLN A 154 3.03 6.25 7.68
N ILE A 155 2.97 6.89 6.51
CA ILE A 155 2.91 8.36 6.43
C ILE A 155 1.52 8.87 6.79
N ALA A 156 0.46 8.22 6.32
CA ALA A 156 -0.89 8.57 6.71
C ALA A 156 -1.09 8.44 8.23
N GLU A 157 -0.47 7.42 8.84
CA GLU A 157 -0.41 7.24 10.28
C GLU A 157 0.26 8.44 10.96
N LEU A 158 1.45 8.82 10.50
CA LEU A 158 2.23 9.95 11.01
C LEU A 158 1.47 11.28 10.87
N GLN A 159 0.84 11.53 9.73
CA GLN A 159 0.03 12.73 9.49
C GLN A 159 -1.20 12.76 10.39
N SER A 160 -1.85 11.62 10.59
CA SER A 160 -3.02 11.51 11.46
C SER A 160 -2.64 11.79 12.92
N ILE A 161 -1.52 11.24 13.39
CA ILE A 161 -0.96 11.50 14.71
C ILE A 161 -0.63 12.99 14.89
N ASN A 162 0.11 13.59 13.94
CA ASN A 162 0.47 15.01 14.00
C ASN A 162 -0.76 15.92 14.03
N LYS A 163 -1.81 15.58 13.27
CA LYS A 163 -3.06 16.35 13.27
C LYS A 163 -3.78 16.26 14.62
N ILE A 164 -3.85 15.09 15.22
CA ILE A 164 -4.43 14.90 16.56
C ILE A 164 -3.66 15.71 17.61
N LEU A 165 -2.33 15.73 17.54
CA LEU A 165 -1.47 16.50 18.46
C LEU A 165 -1.60 18.02 18.29
N SER A 166 -2.09 18.49 17.13
CA SER A 166 -2.21 19.92 16.81
C SER A 166 -3.54 20.57 17.22
N VAL A 167 -4.46 19.79 17.81
CA VAL A 167 -5.81 20.23 18.22
C VAL A 167 -5.74 21.12 19.44
#